data_AF-A0A2G9T9X1-F1
#
_entry.id   AF-A0A2G9T9X1-F1
#
_cell.length_a   1.000
_cell.length_b   1.000
_cell.length_c   1.000
_cell.angle_alpha   90.00
_cell.angle_beta   90.00
_cell.angle_gamma   90.00
#
_symmetry.space_group_name_H-M   'P 1'
#
loop_
_entity.id
_entity.type
_entity.pdbx_description
1 polymer ?
#
loop_
_entity_poly.entity_id
_entity_poly.type
_entity_poly.pdbx_seq_one_letter_code
_entity_poly.pdbx_strand_id
1 'polypeptide(L)'
;MCISDQINIAHKKLVKGTRIKWGDAFERAFQFNLGNAEFSCGAKLNDVSWRNWDQNEAVNQFAGAHALLSDGCVELIQRLTEGLDIRYDHEVTLVEWLRAKKSVS
;
A
#
# COMPACT_ATOMS: atom_id res chain seq x y z
N MET A 1 2.39 17.87 2.31
CA MET A 1 2.11 17.56 3.72
C MET A 1 1.81 16.08 3.79
N CYS A 2 2.55 15.36 4.62
CA CYS A 2 2.39 13.92 4.74
C CYS A 2 1.30 13.57 5.77
N ILE A 3 0.84 12.33 5.75
CA ILE A 3 -0.18 11.86 6.71
C ILE A 3 0.33 11.92 8.15
N SER A 4 1.62 11.63 8.38
CA SER A 4 2.28 11.72 9.69
C SER A 4 2.16 13.10 10.33
N ASP A 5 2.38 14.18 9.57
CA ASP A 5 2.25 15.56 10.08
C ASP A 5 0.85 15.81 10.64
N GLN A 6 -0.18 15.42 9.88
CA GLN A 6 -1.58 15.70 10.23
C GLN A 6 -2.06 14.87 11.40
N ILE A 7 -1.69 13.58 11.44
CA ILE A 7 -1.97 12.70 12.57
C ILE A 7 -1.34 13.26 13.85
N ASN A 8 -0.08 13.68 13.81
CA ASN A 8 0.61 14.24 14.96
C ASN A 8 -0.01 15.56 15.46
N ILE A 9 -0.46 16.42 14.53
CA ILE A 9 -1.19 17.64 14.87
C ILE A 9 -2.51 17.30 15.57
N ALA A 10 -3.30 16.37 15.02
CA ALA A 10 -4.58 15.95 15.58
C ALA A 10 -4.40 15.30 16.96
N HIS A 11 -3.44 14.39 17.09
CA HIS A 11 -3.12 13.70 18.33
C HIS A 11 -2.75 14.69 19.45
N LYS A 12 -1.84 15.63 19.19
CA LYS A 12 -1.45 16.67 20.17
C LYS A 12 -2.64 17.53 20.59
N LYS A 13 -3.52 17.90 19.65
CA LYS A 13 -4.74 18.66 19.95
C LYS A 13 -5.70 17.87 20.82
N LEU A 14 -5.91 16.57 20.53
CA LEU A 14 -6.79 15.69 21.29
C LEU A 14 -6.31 15.54 22.74
N VAL A 15 -5.05 15.17 22.95
CA VAL A 15 -4.47 14.96 24.29
C VAL A 15 -4.58 16.23 25.13
N LYS A 16 -4.21 17.39 24.55
CA LYS A 16 -4.29 18.68 25.24
C LYS A 16 -5.73 19.09 25.54
N GLY A 17 -6.65 18.93 24.58
CA GLY A 17 -8.03 19.40 24.67
C GLY A 17 -8.90 18.58 25.62
N THR A 18 -8.69 17.26 25.67
CA THR A 18 -9.50 16.35 26.49
C THR A 18 -8.99 16.23 27.94
N ARG A 19 -7.76 16.66 28.21
CA ARG A 19 -7.07 16.47 29.50
C ARG A 19 -7.02 14.99 29.94
N ILE A 20 -7.16 14.05 29.00
CA ILE A 20 -7.01 12.62 29.27
C ILE A 20 -5.55 12.36 29.62
N LYS A 21 -5.30 11.54 30.63
CA LYS A 21 -3.97 11.03 30.92
C LYS A 21 -3.57 10.04 29.84
N TRP A 22 -2.78 10.51 28.88
CA TRP A 22 -2.20 9.68 27.85
C TRP A 22 -0.99 8.93 28.42
N GLY A 23 -1.21 7.70 28.88
CA GLY A 23 -0.15 6.84 29.42
C GLY A 23 0.46 5.92 28.36
N ASP A 24 1.54 5.23 28.73
CA ASP A 24 2.33 4.40 27.80
C ASP A 24 1.52 3.31 27.09
N ALA A 25 0.49 2.77 27.73
CA ALA A 25 -0.39 1.78 27.11
C ALA A 25 -1.17 2.36 25.93
N PHE A 26 -1.69 3.59 26.06
CA PHE A 26 -2.35 4.30 24.97
C PHE A 26 -1.37 4.67 23.87
N GLU A 27 -0.17 5.12 24.23
CA GLU A 27 0.88 5.44 23.26
C GLU A 27 1.27 4.23 22.41
N ARG A 28 1.52 3.07 23.04
CA ARG A 28 1.85 1.84 22.30
C ARG A 28 0.72 1.39 21.38
N ALA A 29 -0.53 1.46 21.83
CA ALA A 29 -1.68 1.13 20.99
C ALA A 29 -1.81 2.10 19.80
N PHE A 30 -1.55 3.39 20.00
CA PHE A 30 -1.53 4.37 18.93
C PHE A 30 -0.41 4.10 17.92
N GLN A 31 0.82 3.88 18.39
CA GLN A 31 1.95 3.52 17.52
C GLN A 31 1.72 2.22 16.75
N PHE A 32 1.06 1.21 17.36
CA PHE A 32 0.65 0.00 16.65
C PHE A 32 -0.28 0.31 15.46
N ASN A 33 -1.24 1.21 15.64
CA ASN A 33 -2.12 1.61 14.53
C ASN A 33 -1.38 2.40 13.45
N LEU A 34 -0.40 3.22 13.81
CA LEU A 34 0.47 3.88 12.83
C LEU A 34 1.29 2.86 12.03
N GLY A 35 1.87 1.86 12.71
CA GLY A 35 2.58 0.77 12.06
C GLY A 35 1.70 -0.05 11.12
N ASN A 36 0.43 -0.29 11.47
CA ASN A 36 -0.53 -0.93 10.56
C ASN A 36 -0.82 -0.07 9.33
N ALA A 37 -0.89 1.26 9.47
CA ALA A 37 -1.04 2.16 8.33
C ALA A 37 0.21 2.13 7.43
N GLU A 38 1.42 2.10 8.00
CA GLU A 38 2.67 1.92 7.24
C GLU A 38 2.70 0.59 6.50
N PHE A 39 2.26 -0.49 7.15
CA PHE A 39 2.11 -1.81 6.53
C PHE A 39 1.17 -1.76 5.32
N SER A 40 0.00 -1.14 5.46
CA SER A 40 -0.97 -1.02 4.36
C SER A 40 -0.47 -0.14 3.21
N CYS A 41 0.27 0.93 3.50
CA CYS A 41 0.84 1.81 2.47
C CYS A 41 2.15 1.28 1.86
N GLY A 42 2.83 0.32 2.49
CA GLY A 42 4.15 -0.14 2.09
C GLY A 42 5.25 0.92 2.19
N ALA A 43 5.03 1.98 2.98
CA ALA A 43 5.92 3.13 3.10
C ALA A 43 5.81 3.78 4.49
N LYS A 44 6.84 4.56 4.88
CA LYS A 44 6.77 5.37 6.10
C LYS A 44 5.69 6.44 5.96
N LEU A 45 4.98 6.76 7.04
CA LEU A 45 3.93 7.79 7.00
C LEU A 45 4.42 9.20 6.65
N ASN A 46 5.74 9.44 6.71
CA ASN A 46 6.34 10.70 6.26
C ASN A 46 6.41 10.81 4.72
N ASP A 47 6.37 9.69 4.02
CA ASP A 47 6.45 9.61 2.56
C ASP A 47 5.06 9.43 1.91
N VAL A 48 4.02 9.27 2.72
CA VAL A 48 2.63 9.07 2.27
C VAL A 48 1.87 10.40 2.23
N SER A 49 1.18 10.66 1.11
CA SER A 49 0.38 11.87 0.92
C SER A 49 -0.80 11.93 1.88
N TRP A 50 -0.92 13.00 2.68
CA TRP A 50 -2.11 13.23 3.51
C TRP A 50 -3.41 13.27 2.71
N ARG A 51 -3.37 13.84 1.49
CA ARG A 51 -4.59 14.09 0.71
C ARG A 51 -5.09 12.88 -0.08
N ASN A 52 -4.19 11.93 -0.34
CA ASN A 52 -4.39 10.86 -1.31
C ASN A 52 -3.86 9.53 -0.77
N TRP A 53 -3.94 9.28 0.53
CA TRP A 53 -3.49 8.01 1.11
C TRP A 53 -4.52 6.89 0.90
N ASP A 54 -5.78 7.28 0.68
CA ASP A 54 -7.00 6.49 0.55
C ASP A 54 -7.78 6.81 -0.75
N GLN A 55 -7.11 7.38 -1.75
CA GLN A 55 -7.67 7.86 -3.01
C GLN A 55 -8.45 6.79 -3.80
N ASN A 56 -8.15 5.51 -3.62
CA ASN A 56 -8.89 4.42 -4.23
C ASN A 56 -10.30 4.27 -3.62
N GLU A 57 -10.53 4.70 -2.37
CA GLU A 57 -11.86 4.65 -1.74
C GLU A 57 -12.89 5.58 -2.40
N ALA A 58 -12.46 6.47 -3.30
CA ALA A 58 -13.36 7.26 -4.14
C ALA A 58 -14.20 6.40 -5.11
N VAL A 59 -13.81 5.14 -5.34
CA VAL A 59 -14.56 4.16 -6.13
C VAL A 59 -14.93 2.94 -5.30
N ASN A 60 -15.96 2.21 -5.72
CA ASN A 60 -16.43 1.01 -5.02
C ASN A 60 -15.29 -0.01 -4.86
N GLN A 61 -15.03 -0.40 -3.61
CA GLN A 61 -14.07 -1.44 -3.27
C GLN A 61 -14.72 -2.83 -3.32
N PHE A 62 -13.89 -3.86 -3.34
CA PHE A 62 -14.36 -5.24 -3.19
C PHE A 62 -15.02 -5.41 -1.82
N ALA A 63 -16.30 -5.79 -1.82
CA ALA A 63 -17.03 -6.14 -0.61
C ALA A 63 -16.81 -7.62 -0.25
N GLY A 64 -17.17 -7.99 0.99
CA GLY A 64 -17.12 -9.37 1.48
C GLY A 64 -16.00 -9.62 2.48
N ALA A 65 -15.74 -10.91 2.76
CA ALA A 65 -14.72 -11.31 3.72
C ALA A 65 -13.31 -11.21 3.13
N HIS A 66 -12.36 -10.75 3.95
CA HIS A 66 -10.94 -10.97 3.66
C HIS A 66 -10.62 -12.44 3.91
N ALA A 67 -10.01 -13.10 2.93
CA ALA A 67 -9.67 -14.53 3.00
C ALA A 67 -8.19 -14.75 2.76
N LEU A 68 -7.65 -15.80 3.38
CA LEU A 68 -6.31 -16.29 3.09
C LEU A 68 -6.39 -17.31 1.95
N LEU A 69 -5.59 -17.10 0.90
CA LEU A 69 -5.37 -18.10 -0.14
C LEU A 69 -4.42 -19.16 0.41
N SER A 70 -4.97 -20.25 0.97
CA SER A 70 -4.22 -21.29 1.70
C SER A 70 -3.11 -21.93 0.87
N ASP A 71 -3.37 -22.18 -0.41
CA ASP A 71 -2.42 -22.80 -1.34
C ASP A 71 -1.57 -21.75 -2.08
N GLY A 72 -1.69 -20.48 -1.68
CA GLY A 72 -0.98 -19.34 -2.27
C GLY A 72 -1.51 -18.95 -3.65
N CYS A 73 -0.88 -17.92 -4.24
CA CYS A 73 -1.25 -17.43 -5.58
C CYS A 73 -0.63 -18.26 -6.72
N VAL A 74 0.26 -19.21 -6.43
CA VAL A 74 1.08 -19.90 -7.44
C VAL A 74 0.22 -20.69 -8.42
N GLU A 75 -0.75 -21.46 -7.93
CA GLU A 75 -1.66 -22.24 -8.79
C GLU A 75 -2.47 -21.33 -9.74
N LEU A 76 -2.93 -20.18 -9.23
CA LEU A 76 -3.65 -19.20 -10.04
C LEU A 76 -2.75 -18.62 -11.15
N ILE A 77 -1.52 -18.19 -10.80
CA ILE A 77 -0.57 -17.67 -11.77
C ILE A 77 -0.22 -18.73 -12.81
N GLN A 78 0.04 -19.98 -12.41
CA GLN A 78 0.34 -21.07 -13.33
C GLN A 78 -0.75 -21.24 -14.37
N ARG A 79 -2.02 -21.32 -13.94
CA ARG A 79 -3.17 -21.41 -14.86
C ARG A 79 -3.29 -20.23 -15.80
N LEU A 80 -3.03 -19.01 -15.33
CA LEU A 80 -3.04 -17.82 -16.18
C LEU A 80 -1.93 -17.83 -17.23
N THR A 81 -0.83 -18.53 -16.96
CA THR A 81 0.33 -18.63 -17.87
C THR A 81 0.30 -19.83 -18.81
N GLU A 82 -0.63 -20.78 -18.62
CA GLU A 82 -0.73 -21.98 -19.45
C GLU A 82 -0.90 -21.65 -20.94
N GLY A 83 -0.01 -22.22 -21.77
CA GLY A 83 -0.05 -22.03 -23.22
C GLY A 83 0.49 -20.68 -23.74
N LEU A 84 0.99 -19.81 -22.86
CA LEU A 84 1.65 -18.55 -23.27
C LEU A 84 3.14 -18.77 -23.57
N ASP A 85 3.66 -18.08 -24.59
CA ASP A 85 5.11 -17.99 -24.83
C ASP A 85 5.71 -16.99 -23.83
N ILE A 86 6.23 -17.52 -22.72
CA ILE A 86 6.88 -16.74 -21.66
C ILE A 86 8.37 -17.01 -21.69
N ARG A 87 9.14 -15.93 -21.84
CA ARG A 87 10.61 -15.98 -21.86
C ARG A 87 11.15 -15.60 -20.50
N TYR A 88 11.55 -16.60 -19.73
CA TYR A 88 12.26 -16.41 -18.47
C TYR A 88 13.72 -15.99 -18.73
N ASP A 89 14.36 -15.43 -17.70
CA ASP A 89 15.77 -14.99 -17.74
C ASP A 89 16.09 -14.01 -18.89
N HIS A 90 15.07 -13.26 -19.32
CA HIS A 90 15.17 -12.26 -20.38
C HIS A 90 14.82 -10.87 -19.82
N GLU A 91 15.80 -10.24 -19.16
CA GLU A 91 15.65 -8.87 -18.67
C GLU A 91 15.56 -7.89 -19.83
N VAL A 92 14.49 -7.10 -19.87
CA VAL A 92 14.33 -6.05 -20.88
C VAL A 92 15.24 -4.88 -20.53
N THR A 93 16.17 -4.58 -21.42
CA THR A 93 17.16 -3.49 -21.28
C THR A 93 16.83 -2.28 -22.14
N LEU A 94 16.11 -2.48 -23.25
CA LEU A 94 15.72 -1.40 -24.15
C LEU A 94 14.34 -1.66 -24.77
N VAL A 95 13.54 -0.60 -24.82
CA VAL A 95 12.28 -0.56 -25.57
C VAL A 95 12.36 0.54 -26.60
N GLU A 96 12.38 0.16 -27.88
CA GLU A 96 12.33 1.10 -28.98
C GLU A 96 10.91 1.21 -29.52
N TRP A 97 10.37 2.43 -29.53
CA TRP A 97 9.02 2.70 -29.97
C TRP A 97 8.99 3.65 -31.16
N LEU A 98 9.50 3.17 -32.31
CA LEU A 98 9.50 3.93 -33.55
C LEU A 98 8.14 3.81 -34.25
N ARG A 99 7.76 4.84 -35.01
CA ARG A 99 6.47 4.89 -35.71
C ARG A 99 6.21 3.69 -36.63
N ALA A 100 7.28 3.12 -37.20
CA ALA A 100 7.20 2.01 -38.15
C ALA A 100 7.50 0.64 -37.51
N LYS A 101 8.16 0.57 -36.35
CA LYS A 101 8.58 -0.69 -35.72
C LYS A 101 8.76 -0.54 -34.22
N LYS A 102 8.40 -1.58 -33.49
CA LYS A 102 8.67 -1.72 -32.06
C LYS A 102 9.71 -2.82 -31.87
N SER A 103 10.70 -2.56 -31.03
CA SER A 103 11.72 -3.53 -30.62
C SER A 103 11.76 -3.62 -29.10
N VAL A 104 12.05 -4.80 -28.58
CA VAL A 104 12.38 -5.05 -27.19
C VAL A 104 13.61 -5.94 -27.16
N SER A 105 14.63 -5.57 -26.38
CA SER A 105 15.86 -6.35 -26.19
C SER A 105 16.27 -6.41 -24.74
#